data_AF-A0A099GL31-F1
#
_entry.id   AF-A0A099GL31-F1
#
_cell.length_a   1.000
_cell.length_b   1.000
_cell.length_c   1.000
_cell.angle_alpha   90.00
_cell.angle_beta   90.00
_cell.angle_gamma   90.00
#
_symmetry.space_group_name_H-M   'P 1'
#
loop_
_entity.id
_entity.type
_entity.pdbx_description
1 polymer ?
#
loop_
_entity_poly.entity_id
_entity_poly.type
_entity_poly.pdbx_seq_one_letter_code
_entity_poly.pdbx_strand_id
1 'polypeptide(L)'
;MVPVFLDYIKRLQAVHPDDLRGMNAFIFIFFLLAEWRETRAYRPLAQMLRSDPAFLEEVLGDTITEDSARVMAGVFDGDLQPLFDILLDDAAETFLRGEMFDTLAILALQDPTLLPQITTFLTEFFDRGSTATDENVWWAWTECIAALGLSDMETAVRAVFDRGLIPPNHSGFEDFAKRLQATVAAGHPAWFTGQRSNNPVEDTIAELATWYCFSPEYLKKMADERLAITSNLMPDREDPFDDIMAEKTGRNDPCPCGSGKKFKKCCLQ
;
A
#
# COMPACT_ATOMS: atom_id res chain seq x y z
N MET A 1 16.26 13.42 3.09
CA MET A 1 14.99 12.90 2.59
C MET A 1 14.65 11.60 3.29
N VAL A 2 15.28 10.45 3.02
CA VAL A 2 14.87 9.18 3.68
C VAL A 2 14.76 9.26 5.22
N PRO A 3 15.77 9.72 5.99
CA PRO A 3 15.62 9.87 7.45
C PRO A 3 14.43 10.76 7.87
N VAL A 4 14.14 11.81 7.10
CA VAL A 4 13.02 12.74 7.34
C VAL A 4 11.69 12.06 7.04
N PHE A 5 11.61 11.27 5.97
CA PHE A 5 10.40 10.51 5.61
C PHE A 5 10.09 9.41 6.64
N LEU A 6 11.12 8.72 7.13
CA LEU A 6 10.96 7.71 8.19
C LEU A 6 10.53 8.35 9.52
N ASP A 7 11.05 9.54 9.84
CA ASP A 7 10.59 10.29 11.01
C ASP A 7 9.15 10.77 10.84
N TYR A 8 8.78 11.18 9.62
CA TYR A 8 7.42 11.59 9.30
C TYR A 8 6.41 10.45 9.47
N ILE A 9 6.70 9.23 8.98
CA ILE A 9 5.85 8.04 9.21
C ILE A 9 5.59 7.82 10.70
N LYS A 10 6.64 7.93 11.54
CA LYS A 10 6.50 7.73 12.98
C LYS A 10 5.65 8.80 13.65
N ARG A 11 5.78 10.06 13.24
CA ARG A 11 5.00 11.16 13.81
C ARG A 11 3.55 11.13 13.36
N LEU A 12 3.27 10.75 12.11
CA LEU A 12 1.90 10.60 11.61
C LEU A 12 1.07 9.67 12.50
N GLN A 13 1.65 8.57 12.98
CA GLN A 13 1.00 7.63 13.90
C GLN A 13 0.61 8.24 15.26
N ALA A 14 1.14 9.41 15.61
CA ALA A 14 0.85 10.11 16.87
C ALA A 14 -0.12 11.29 16.72
N VAL A 15 -0.54 11.62 15.49
CA VAL A 15 -1.43 12.75 15.19
C VAL A 15 -2.89 12.30 15.13
N HIS A 16 -3.79 13.16 15.61
CA HIS A 16 -5.22 12.88 15.57
C HIS A 16 -5.77 13.04 14.14
N PRO A 17 -6.67 12.17 13.65
CA PRO A 17 -7.18 12.25 12.27
C PRO A 17 -7.76 13.61 11.88
N ASP A 18 -8.42 14.30 12.80
CA ASP A 18 -8.98 15.64 12.56
C ASP A 18 -7.92 16.69 12.15
N ASP A 19 -6.68 16.51 12.61
CA ASP A 19 -5.56 17.41 12.34
C ASP A 19 -4.89 17.10 10.99
N LEU A 20 -5.24 15.97 10.35
CA LEU A 20 -4.72 15.54 9.05
C LEU A 20 -5.53 16.09 7.87
N ARG A 21 -6.66 16.75 8.13
CA ARG A 21 -7.56 17.25 7.08
C ARG A 21 -6.87 18.25 6.16
N GLY A 22 -6.70 17.85 4.90
CA GLY A 22 -6.04 18.64 3.85
C GLY A 22 -4.57 18.27 3.62
N MET A 23 -4.03 17.29 4.34
CA MET A 23 -2.65 16.86 4.23
C MET A 23 -2.45 15.76 3.17
N ASN A 24 -2.36 16.13 1.90
CA ASN A 24 -2.10 15.18 0.81
C ASN A 24 -0.61 14.86 0.60
N ALA A 25 0.30 15.31 1.48
CA ALA A 25 1.74 15.22 1.21
C ALA A 25 2.33 13.81 1.42
N PHE A 26 1.72 12.99 2.30
CA PHE A 26 2.26 11.67 2.62
C PHE A 26 2.18 10.69 1.44
N ILE A 27 1.14 10.80 0.62
CA ILE A 27 0.94 9.94 -0.56
C ILE A 27 2.18 9.97 -1.47
N PHE A 28 2.78 11.14 -1.69
CA PHE A 28 4.00 11.26 -2.49
C PHE A 28 5.18 10.54 -1.85
N ILE A 29 5.32 10.62 -0.53
CA ILE A 29 6.37 9.91 0.21
C ILE A 29 6.17 8.40 0.08
N PHE A 30 4.93 7.92 0.17
CA PHE A 30 4.56 6.52 0.04
C PHE A 30 5.04 5.93 -1.31
N PHE A 31 4.74 6.62 -2.42
CA PHE A 31 5.22 6.21 -3.76
C PHE A 31 6.74 6.36 -3.93
N LEU A 32 7.33 7.46 -3.48
CA LEU A 32 8.78 7.69 -3.60
C LEU A 32 9.60 6.62 -2.87
N LEU A 33 9.15 6.16 -1.70
CA LEU A 33 9.82 5.10 -0.95
C LEU A 33 9.78 3.76 -1.71
N ALA A 34 8.67 3.47 -2.39
CA ALA A 34 8.53 2.29 -3.24
C ALA A 34 9.43 2.35 -4.49
N GLU A 35 9.45 3.50 -5.18
CA GLU A 35 10.32 3.73 -6.34
C GLU A 35 11.79 3.57 -5.97
N TRP A 36 12.20 4.15 -4.84
CA TRP A 36 13.59 4.09 -4.36
C TRP A 36 14.00 2.75 -3.77
N ARG A 37 13.07 1.79 -3.65
CA ARG A 37 13.28 0.50 -3.00
C ARG A 37 13.85 0.64 -1.59
N GLU A 38 13.31 1.60 -0.83
CA GLU A 38 13.86 1.96 0.48
C GLU A 38 13.41 0.98 1.57
N THR A 39 14.19 -0.07 1.78
CA THR A 39 13.82 -1.17 2.68
C THR A 39 13.69 -0.79 4.15
N ARG A 40 14.32 0.31 4.58
CA ARG A 40 14.15 0.82 5.95
C ARG A 40 12.74 1.34 6.23
N ALA A 41 11.94 1.58 5.18
CA ALA A 41 10.55 2.01 5.31
C ALA A 41 9.57 0.86 5.55
N TYR A 42 9.94 -0.39 5.22
CA TYR A 42 9.03 -1.53 5.31
C TYR A 42 8.37 -1.70 6.67
N ARG A 43 9.18 -1.77 7.74
CA ARG A 43 8.67 -1.98 9.10
C ARG A 43 7.86 -0.79 9.62
N PRO A 44 8.33 0.48 9.47
CA PRO A 44 7.51 1.64 9.80
C PRO A 44 6.17 1.69 9.04
N LEU A 45 6.17 1.37 7.74
CA LEU A 45 4.94 1.32 6.95
C LEU A 45 4.04 0.18 7.39
N ALA A 46 4.56 -1.04 7.56
CA ALA A 46 3.77 -2.17 8.06
C ALA A 46 3.13 -1.88 9.43
N GLN A 47 3.85 -1.19 10.32
CA GLN A 47 3.29 -0.71 11.58
C GLN A 47 2.18 0.34 11.37
N MET A 48 2.38 1.29 10.46
CA MET A 48 1.39 2.32 10.15
C MET A 48 0.11 1.71 9.58
N LEU A 49 0.25 0.75 8.67
CA LEU A 49 -0.83 0.01 8.02
C LEU A 49 -1.68 -0.82 9.01
N ARG A 50 -1.25 -0.99 10.25
CA ARG A 50 -2.04 -1.60 11.33
C ARG A 50 -2.69 -0.57 12.27
N SER A 51 -2.63 0.70 11.93
CA SER A 51 -3.27 1.77 12.69
C SER A 51 -4.79 1.77 12.46
N ASP A 52 -5.48 2.66 13.17
CA ASP A 52 -6.93 2.83 13.05
C ASP A 52 -7.38 3.04 11.57
N PRO A 53 -8.43 2.33 11.10
CA PRO A 53 -8.91 2.47 9.73
C PRO A 53 -9.33 3.89 9.32
N ALA A 54 -9.91 4.68 10.24
CA ALA A 54 -10.29 6.06 9.91
C ALA A 54 -9.06 6.96 9.74
N PHE A 55 -7.99 6.70 10.50
CA PHE A 55 -6.70 7.34 10.25
C PHE A 55 -6.13 6.97 8.87
N LEU A 56 -6.18 5.68 8.49
CA LEU A 56 -5.66 5.24 7.19
C LEU A 56 -6.44 5.86 6.03
N GLU A 57 -7.76 5.97 6.16
CA GLU A 57 -8.63 6.62 5.16
C GLU A 57 -8.21 8.08 4.93
N GLU A 58 -7.95 8.85 6.00
CA GLU A 58 -7.52 10.25 5.86
C GLU A 58 -6.13 10.40 5.24
N VAL A 59 -5.22 9.44 5.44
CA VAL A 59 -3.82 9.53 5.01
C VAL A 59 -3.59 8.95 3.62
N LEU A 60 -4.23 7.83 3.31
CA LEU A 60 -4.02 7.06 2.08
C LEU A 60 -5.23 7.10 1.15
N GLY A 61 -6.46 7.18 1.68
CA GLY A 61 -7.70 7.12 0.91
C GLY A 61 -7.70 5.97 -0.09
N ASP A 62 -8.04 6.25 -1.35
CA ASP A 62 -8.08 5.25 -2.44
C ASP A 62 -6.74 4.51 -2.65
N THR A 63 -5.60 5.07 -2.22
CA THR A 63 -4.29 4.39 -2.31
C THR A 63 -4.26 3.11 -1.49
N ILE A 64 -5.12 3.00 -0.47
CA ILE A 64 -5.29 1.78 0.31
C ILE A 64 -5.51 0.60 -0.64
N THR A 65 -6.47 0.70 -1.55
CA THR A 65 -6.92 -0.40 -2.43
C THR A 65 -6.25 -0.41 -3.81
N GLU A 66 -5.61 0.70 -4.22
CA GLU A 66 -5.06 0.80 -5.56
C GLU A 66 -3.54 0.53 -5.65
N ASP A 67 -2.80 0.76 -4.55
CA ASP A 67 -1.34 0.86 -4.62
C ASP A 67 -0.58 0.29 -3.41
N SER A 68 -1.27 -0.07 -2.32
CA SER A 68 -0.63 -0.61 -1.12
C SER A 68 0.19 -1.86 -1.43
N ALA A 69 -0.34 -2.76 -2.28
CA ALA A 69 0.32 -4.01 -2.61
C ALA A 69 1.73 -3.79 -3.22
N ARG A 70 1.80 -2.96 -4.27
CA ARG A 70 3.05 -2.64 -4.97
C ARG A 70 3.99 -1.74 -4.20
N VAL A 71 3.48 -0.87 -3.34
CA VAL A 71 4.33 -0.05 -2.47
C VAL A 71 5.01 -0.93 -1.42
N MET A 72 4.25 -1.80 -0.74
CA MET A 72 4.80 -2.73 0.25
C MET A 72 5.76 -3.74 -0.38
N ALA A 73 5.48 -4.23 -1.59
CA ALA A 73 6.43 -5.05 -2.34
C ALA A 73 7.72 -4.26 -2.67
N GLY A 74 7.58 -2.99 -3.08
CA GLY A 74 8.71 -2.13 -3.43
C GLY A 74 9.66 -1.83 -2.27
N VAL A 75 9.16 -1.74 -1.04
CA VAL A 75 9.98 -1.51 0.16
C VAL A 75 10.37 -2.80 0.88
N PHE A 76 9.99 -3.99 0.41
CA PHE A 76 10.18 -5.26 1.14
C PHE A 76 11.62 -5.48 1.62
N ASP A 77 11.79 -5.81 2.92
CA ASP A 77 13.12 -5.97 3.56
C ASP A 77 13.66 -7.41 3.58
N GLY A 78 12.90 -8.38 3.04
CA GLY A 78 13.23 -9.80 3.05
C GLY A 78 12.53 -10.62 4.13
N ASP A 79 11.82 -9.98 5.07
CA ASP A 79 11.07 -10.65 6.14
C ASP A 79 9.56 -10.58 5.89
N LEU A 80 8.90 -11.72 5.66
CA LEU A 80 7.45 -11.78 5.43
C LEU A 80 6.62 -11.55 6.70
N GLN A 81 7.21 -11.62 7.89
CA GLN A 81 6.46 -11.59 9.15
C GLN A 81 5.58 -10.33 9.31
N PRO A 82 6.03 -9.10 8.97
CA PRO A 82 5.17 -7.93 9.06
C PRO A 82 3.92 -7.99 8.17
N LEU A 83 3.98 -8.63 6.99
CA LEU A 83 2.80 -8.83 6.13
C LEU A 83 1.83 -9.83 6.77
N PHE A 84 2.36 -10.93 7.33
CA PHE A 84 1.55 -11.91 8.05
C PHE A 84 0.86 -11.29 9.27
N ASP A 85 1.55 -10.42 9.99
CA ASP A 85 1.00 -9.71 11.14
C ASP A 85 -0.17 -8.80 10.74
N ILE A 86 -0.12 -8.13 9.57
CA ILE A 86 -1.24 -7.33 9.04
C ILE A 86 -2.40 -8.26 8.66
N LEU A 87 -2.12 -9.33 7.92
CA LEU A 87 -3.12 -10.27 7.41
C LEU A 87 -3.90 -10.96 8.54
N LEU A 88 -3.25 -11.24 9.67
CA LEU A 88 -3.86 -11.86 10.85
C LEU A 88 -4.53 -10.86 11.82
N ASP A 89 -4.41 -9.56 11.58
CA ASP A 89 -5.01 -8.54 12.44
C ASP A 89 -6.46 -8.26 12.04
N ASP A 90 -7.41 -8.83 12.78
CA ASP A 90 -8.83 -8.63 12.51
C ASP A 90 -9.32 -7.20 12.78
N ALA A 91 -8.51 -6.35 13.42
CA ALA A 91 -8.82 -4.92 13.59
C ALA A 91 -8.26 -4.06 12.44
N ALA A 92 -7.39 -4.60 11.58
CA ALA A 92 -6.84 -3.87 10.45
C ALA A 92 -7.90 -3.65 9.35
N GLU A 93 -7.68 -2.60 8.55
CA GLU A 93 -8.54 -2.27 7.41
C GLU A 93 -8.62 -3.47 6.44
N THR A 94 -9.84 -3.79 6.00
CA THR A 94 -10.17 -5.04 5.31
C THR A 94 -9.59 -5.09 3.91
N PHE A 95 -9.68 -4.00 3.14
CA PHE A 95 -9.11 -3.97 1.79
C PHE A 95 -7.59 -3.99 1.84
N LEU A 96 -7.00 -3.34 2.84
CA LEU A 96 -5.56 -3.38 3.08
C LEU A 96 -5.06 -4.79 3.40
N ARG A 97 -5.82 -5.57 4.17
CA ARG A 97 -5.53 -7.01 4.36
C ARG A 97 -5.57 -7.74 3.01
N GLY A 98 -6.55 -7.44 2.15
CA GLY A 98 -6.61 -7.96 0.79
C GLY A 98 -5.34 -7.64 -0.01
N GLU A 99 -4.93 -6.38 -0.03
CA GLU A 99 -3.72 -5.92 -0.73
C GLU A 99 -2.44 -6.59 -0.24
N MET A 100 -2.35 -6.98 1.03
CA MET A 100 -1.19 -7.72 1.51
C MET A 100 -1.11 -9.13 0.92
N PHE A 101 -2.22 -9.77 0.55
CA PHE A 101 -2.18 -11.01 -0.24
C PHE A 101 -1.63 -10.77 -1.65
N ASP A 102 -1.97 -9.64 -2.26
CA ASP A 102 -1.41 -9.24 -3.54
C ASP A 102 0.09 -8.93 -3.41
N THR A 103 0.54 -8.29 -2.30
CA THR A 103 1.97 -8.16 -1.99
C THR A 103 2.66 -9.53 -1.93
N LEU A 104 2.08 -10.53 -1.24
CA LEU A 104 2.66 -11.88 -1.19
C LEU A 104 2.78 -12.48 -2.59
N ALA A 105 1.76 -12.34 -3.43
CA ALA A 105 1.79 -12.84 -4.80
C ALA A 105 2.88 -12.15 -5.63
N ILE A 106 2.97 -10.81 -5.58
CA ILE A 106 4.01 -10.03 -6.26
C ILE A 106 5.41 -10.51 -5.83
N LEU A 107 5.63 -10.64 -4.52
CA LEU A 107 6.93 -11.05 -3.97
C LEU A 107 7.31 -12.48 -4.38
N ALA A 108 6.39 -13.45 -4.32
CA ALA A 108 6.71 -14.82 -4.72
C ALA A 108 6.93 -14.98 -6.24
N LEU A 109 6.27 -14.15 -7.06
CA LEU A 109 6.51 -14.11 -8.51
C LEU A 109 7.87 -13.49 -8.85
N GLN A 110 8.33 -12.53 -8.07
CA GLN A 110 9.65 -11.91 -8.21
C GLN A 110 10.78 -12.78 -7.64
N ASP A 111 10.53 -13.42 -6.49
CA ASP A 111 11.45 -14.32 -5.79
C ASP A 111 10.74 -15.63 -5.39
N PRO A 112 10.83 -16.67 -6.24
CA PRO A 112 10.24 -17.97 -5.96
C PRO A 112 10.75 -18.67 -4.69
N THR A 113 11.83 -18.20 -4.07
CA THR A 113 12.33 -18.78 -2.81
C THR A 113 11.40 -18.51 -1.63
N LEU A 114 10.53 -17.49 -1.74
CA LEU A 114 9.53 -17.15 -0.72
C LEU A 114 8.29 -18.05 -0.76
N LEU A 115 8.05 -18.73 -1.89
CA LEU A 115 6.83 -19.50 -2.13
C LEU A 115 6.52 -20.56 -1.06
N PRO A 116 7.49 -21.34 -0.53
CA PRO A 116 7.20 -22.34 0.51
C PRO A 116 6.66 -21.71 1.80
N GLN A 117 7.22 -20.56 2.21
CA GLN A 117 6.77 -19.86 3.42
C GLN A 117 5.37 -19.26 3.21
N ILE A 118 5.11 -18.66 2.04
CA ILE A 118 3.81 -18.11 1.67
C ILE A 118 2.74 -19.21 1.62
N THR A 119 3.05 -20.36 1.01
CA THR A 119 2.12 -21.50 0.90
C THR A 119 1.76 -22.05 2.28
N THR A 120 2.75 -22.14 3.17
CA THR A 120 2.53 -22.52 4.57
C THR A 120 1.59 -21.54 5.26
N PHE A 121 1.86 -20.23 5.13
CA PHE A 121 1.00 -19.19 5.68
C PHE A 121 -0.43 -19.24 5.13
N LEU A 122 -0.62 -19.39 3.82
CA LEU A 122 -1.96 -19.47 3.20
C LEU A 122 -2.76 -20.66 3.74
N THR A 123 -2.09 -21.78 4.00
CA THR A 123 -2.70 -22.97 4.61
C THR A 123 -3.09 -22.70 6.06
N GLU A 124 -2.17 -22.15 6.86
CA GLU A 124 -2.46 -21.79 8.26
C GLU A 124 -3.54 -20.71 8.38
N PHE A 125 -3.58 -19.76 7.45
CA PHE A 125 -4.61 -18.72 7.40
C PHE A 125 -5.99 -19.34 7.23
N PHE A 126 -6.13 -20.33 6.34
CA PHE A 126 -7.39 -21.07 6.16
C PHE A 126 -7.80 -21.83 7.43
N ASP A 127 -6.84 -22.49 8.10
CA ASP A 127 -7.10 -23.25 9.33
C ASP A 127 -7.52 -22.36 10.52
N ARG A 128 -6.95 -21.15 10.61
CA ARG A 128 -7.27 -20.17 11.67
C ARG A 128 -8.48 -19.31 11.33
N GLY A 129 -8.75 -19.14 10.04
CA GLY A 129 -9.77 -18.24 9.52
C GLY A 129 -11.16 -18.56 10.05
N SER A 130 -11.90 -17.53 10.39
CA SER A 130 -13.23 -17.66 10.98
C SER A 130 -14.32 -17.12 10.05
N THR A 131 -15.58 -17.38 10.39
CA THR A 131 -16.72 -16.74 9.70
C THR A 131 -16.82 -15.24 9.97
N ALA A 132 -16.03 -14.69 10.89
CA ALA A 132 -15.96 -13.25 11.16
C ALA A 132 -14.96 -12.51 10.24
N THR A 133 -14.09 -13.25 9.55
CA THR A 133 -13.19 -12.68 8.54
C THR A 133 -14.01 -12.18 7.36
N ASP A 134 -13.74 -10.96 6.91
CA ASP A 134 -14.48 -10.29 5.83
C ASP A 134 -14.34 -11.03 4.48
N GLU A 135 -15.39 -10.94 3.65
CA GLU A 135 -15.45 -11.58 2.34
C GLU A 135 -14.35 -11.10 1.38
N ASN A 136 -13.92 -9.83 1.47
CA ASN A 136 -12.86 -9.28 0.62
C ASN A 136 -11.51 -9.91 0.95
N VAL A 137 -11.26 -10.21 2.23
CA VAL A 137 -10.04 -10.88 2.69
C VAL A 137 -10.02 -12.32 2.18
N TRP A 138 -11.15 -13.02 2.25
CA TRP A 138 -11.26 -14.36 1.68
C TRP A 138 -11.11 -14.36 0.17
N TRP A 139 -11.71 -13.39 -0.52
CA TRP A 139 -11.58 -13.25 -1.96
C TRP A 139 -10.11 -13.03 -2.37
N ALA A 140 -9.41 -12.08 -1.73
CA ALA A 140 -7.99 -11.84 -1.99
C ALA A 140 -7.11 -13.07 -1.69
N TRP A 141 -7.42 -13.84 -0.63
CA TRP A 141 -6.75 -15.11 -0.35
C TRP A 141 -6.91 -16.11 -1.52
N THR A 142 -8.11 -16.20 -2.11
CA THR A 142 -8.32 -17.06 -3.29
C THR A 142 -7.58 -16.56 -4.53
N GLU A 143 -7.54 -15.25 -4.77
CA GLU A 143 -6.84 -14.65 -5.90
C GLU A 143 -5.32 -14.87 -5.78
N CYS A 144 -4.75 -14.74 -4.58
CA CYS A 144 -3.34 -15.04 -4.30
C CYS A 144 -3.00 -16.50 -4.64
N ILE A 145 -3.83 -17.46 -4.23
CA ILE A 145 -3.67 -18.89 -4.55
C ILE A 145 -3.71 -19.12 -6.07
N ALA A 146 -4.65 -18.47 -6.76
CA ALA A 146 -4.77 -18.57 -8.21
C ALA A 146 -3.58 -17.92 -8.94
N ALA A 147 -3.07 -16.78 -8.44
CA ALA A 147 -1.92 -16.08 -9.00
C ALA A 147 -0.63 -16.89 -8.83
N LEU A 148 -0.48 -17.59 -7.71
CA LEU A 148 0.67 -18.44 -7.42
C LEU A 148 0.56 -19.85 -8.04
N GLY A 149 -0.57 -20.19 -8.64
CA GLY A 149 -0.76 -21.50 -9.31
C GLY A 149 -0.83 -22.68 -8.33
N LEU A 150 -1.28 -22.46 -7.09
CA LEU A 150 -1.27 -23.46 -6.02
C LEU A 150 -2.45 -24.44 -6.12
N SER A 151 -2.41 -25.33 -7.12
CA SER A 151 -3.47 -26.29 -7.41
C SER A 151 -3.85 -27.20 -6.24
N ASP A 152 -2.88 -27.53 -5.38
CA ASP A 152 -3.11 -28.40 -4.21
C ASP A 152 -4.07 -27.75 -3.18
N MET A 153 -4.28 -26.44 -3.24
CA MET A 153 -5.19 -25.70 -2.36
C MET A 153 -6.63 -25.58 -2.91
N GLU A 154 -6.94 -26.12 -4.09
CA GLU A 154 -8.27 -26.01 -4.71
C GLU A 154 -9.39 -26.52 -3.78
N THR A 155 -9.13 -27.59 -3.03
CA THR A 155 -10.12 -28.15 -2.09
C THR A 155 -10.43 -27.18 -0.94
N ALA A 156 -9.41 -26.48 -0.42
CA ALA A 156 -9.60 -25.48 0.62
C ALA A 156 -10.37 -24.27 0.08
N VAL A 157 -10.04 -23.82 -1.14
CA VAL A 157 -10.77 -22.73 -1.81
C VAL A 157 -12.23 -23.09 -2.03
N ARG A 158 -12.52 -24.30 -2.51
CA ARG A 158 -13.91 -24.77 -2.66
C ARG A 158 -14.67 -24.71 -1.34
N ALA A 159 -14.04 -25.11 -0.23
CA ALA A 159 -14.67 -25.03 1.09
C ALA A 159 -14.99 -23.59 1.53
N VAL A 160 -14.21 -22.58 1.12
CA VAL A 160 -14.53 -21.16 1.38
C VAL A 160 -15.83 -20.76 0.69
N PHE A 161 -15.99 -21.12 -0.59
CA PHE A 161 -17.22 -20.85 -1.36
C PHE A 161 -18.42 -21.66 -0.83
N ASP A 162 -18.25 -22.94 -0.54
CA ASP A 162 -19.33 -23.81 -0.02
C ASP A 162 -19.85 -23.33 1.34
N ARG A 163 -18.98 -22.73 2.17
CA ARG A 163 -19.34 -22.12 3.46
C ARG A 163 -20.00 -20.75 3.32
N GLY A 164 -20.07 -20.19 2.11
CA GLY A 164 -20.62 -18.86 1.84
C GLY A 164 -19.77 -17.73 2.44
N LEU A 165 -18.46 -17.96 2.62
CA LEU A 165 -17.54 -16.91 3.11
C LEU A 165 -17.24 -15.85 2.03
N ILE A 166 -17.46 -16.21 0.77
CA ILE A 166 -17.51 -15.28 -0.37
C ILE A 166 -18.90 -15.42 -0.98
N PRO A 167 -19.75 -14.37 -0.95
CA PRO A 167 -21.08 -14.45 -1.53
C PRO A 167 -21.06 -14.62 -3.06
N PRO A 168 -22.07 -15.29 -3.66
CA PRO A 168 -22.12 -15.51 -5.11
C PRO A 168 -22.17 -14.23 -5.97
N ASN A 169 -22.61 -13.10 -5.40
CA ASN A 169 -22.62 -11.80 -6.08
C ASN A 169 -21.26 -11.09 -6.05
N HIS A 170 -20.32 -11.57 -5.21
CA HIS A 170 -18.95 -11.10 -5.19
C HIS A 170 -18.10 -11.87 -6.21
N SER A 171 -18.02 -13.19 -6.07
CA SER A 171 -17.30 -14.06 -7.01
C SER A 171 -17.78 -15.52 -6.90
N GLY A 172 -17.66 -16.29 -7.98
CA GLY A 172 -17.93 -17.72 -7.99
C GLY A 172 -16.65 -18.57 -7.99
N PHE A 173 -16.75 -19.81 -7.50
CA PHE A 173 -15.66 -20.77 -7.55
C PHE A 173 -15.15 -20.98 -9.00
N GLU A 174 -16.03 -20.92 -9.99
CA GLU A 174 -15.68 -21.05 -11.39
C GLU A 174 -14.74 -19.94 -11.89
N ASP A 175 -14.82 -18.74 -11.31
CA ASP A 175 -13.93 -17.64 -11.69
C ASP A 175 -12.52 -17.86 -11.14
N PHE A 176 -12.41 -18.30 -9.88
CA PHE A 176 -11.16 -18.79 -9.30
C PHE A 176 -10.56 -19.92 -10.14
N ALA A 177 -11.36 -20.95 -10.49
CA ALA A 177 -10.87 -22.11 -11.23
C ALA A 177 -10.34 -21.72 -12.63
N LYS A 178 -10.99 -20.78 -13.32
CA LYS A 178 -10.50 -20.24 -14.60
C LYS A 178 -9.16 -19.53 -14.44
N ARG A 179 -9.00 -18.69 -13.41
CA ARG A 179 -7.76 -17.96 -13.13
C ARG A 179 -6.62 -18.92 -12.78
N LEU A 180 -6.86 -19.87 -11.88
CA LEU A 180 -5.90 -20.92 -11.52
C LEU A 180 -5.47 -21.72 -12.75
N GLN A 181 -6.43 -22.18 -13.56
CA GLN A 181 -6.12 -22.93 -14.77
C GLN A 181 -5.29 -22.10 -15.76
N ALA A 182 -5.61 -20.82 -15.95
CA ALA A 182 -4.84 -19.93 -16.81
C ALA A 182 -3.39 -19.78 -16.32
N THR A 183 -3.21 -19.57 -15.01
CA THR A 183 -1.88 -19.46 -14.39
C THR A 183 -1.08 -20.75 -14.56
N VAL A 184 -1.65 -21.91 -14.21
CA VAL A 184 -0.97 -23.21 -14.28
C VAL A 184 -0.61 -23.57 -15.72
N ALA A 185 -1.51 -23.33 -16.68
CA ALA A 185 -1.27 -23.63 -18.08
C ALA A 185 -0.17 -22.74 -18.70
N ALA A 186 -0.11 -21.46 -18.31
CA ALA A 186 0.89 -20.52 -18.80
C ALA A 186 2.20 -20.57 -18.00
N GLY A 187 2.20 -21.13 -16.79
CA GLY A 187 3.28 -21.02 -15.82
C GLY A 187 3.46 -19.61 -15.24
N HIS A 188 2.53 -18.70 -15.50
CA HIS A 188 2.57 -17.28 -15.09
C HIS A 188 1.17 -16.65 -15.09
N PRO A 189 0.78 -15.86 -14.07
CA PRO A 189 -0.56 -15.28 -13.97
C PRO A 189 -0.68 -13.95 -14.73
N ALA A 190 -0.79 -14.00 -16.06
CA ALA A 190 -0.89 -12.78 -16.89
C ALA A 190 -2.07 -11.87 -16.52
N TRP A 191 -3.16 -12.43 -16.02
CA TRP A 191 -4.34 -11.69 -15.54
C TRP A 191 -4.07 -10.92 -14.24
N PHE A 192 -3.09 -11.36 -13.44
CA PHE A 192 -2.68 -10.71 -12.19
C PHE A 192 -1.63 -9.64 -12.49
N THR A 193 -0.55 -10.00 -13.19
CA THR A 193 0.55 -9.06 -13.51
C THR A 193 0.17 -8.03 -14.58
N GLY A 194 -0.91 -8.26 -15.32
CA GLY A 194 -1.45 -7.29 -16.29
C GLY A 194 -2.13 -6.09 -15.62
N GLN A 195 -2.38 -6.14 -14.31
CA GLN A 195 -3.00 -5.05 -13.56
C GLN A 195 -1.93 -4.05 -13.12
N ARG A 196 -2.20 -2.74 -13.27
CA ARG A 196 -1.29 -1.66 -12.87
C ARG A 196 -0.88 -1.77 -11.39
N SER A 197 -1.84 -2.06 -10.53
CA SER A 197 -1.69 -2.21 -9.08
C SER A 197 -0.69 -3.29 -8.67
N ASN A 198 -0.44 -4.27 -9.54
CA ASN A 198 0.46 -5.41 -9.29
C ASN A 198 1.85 -5.25 -9.90
N ASN A 199 2.12 -4.10 -10.55
CA ASN A 199 3.42 -3.80 -11.15
C ASN A 199 4.23 -2.88 -10.23
N PRO A 200 5.57 -2.98 -10.22
CA PRO A 200 6.39 -2.11 -9.38
C PRO A 200 6.18 -0.63 -9.71
N VAL A 201 6.22 0.23 -8.69
CA VAL A 201 6.37 1.68 -8.88
C VAL A 201 7.76 1.93 -9.49
N GLU A 202 7.82 2.48 -10.70
CA GLU A 202 9.08 2.78 -11.40
C GLU A 202 9.32 4.28 -11.60
N ASP A 203 8.25 5.06 -11.79
CA ASP A 203 8.29 6.51 -11.96
C ASP A 203 7.09 7.13 -11.24
N THR A 204 7.32 7.64 -10.03
CA THR A 204 6.28 8.25 -9.19
C THR A 204 5.67 9.48 -9.85
N ILE A 205 6.45 10.27 -10.60
CA ILE A 205 5.93 11.47 -11.26
C ILE A 205 5.01 11.07 -12.39
N ALA A 206 5.44 10.15 -13.25
CA ALA A 206 4.62 9.66 -14.36
C ALA A 206 3.35 8.98 -13.86
N GLU A 207 3.44 8.21 -12.77
CA GLU A 207 2.30 7.58 -12.10
C GLU A 207 1.28 8.63 -11.65
N LEU A 208 1.70 9.52 -10.76
CA LEU A 208 0.79 10.46 -10.09
C LEU A 208 0.28 11.53 -11.04
N ALA A 209 1.03 11.90 -12.08
CA ALA A 209 0.58 12.88 -13.09
C ALA A 209 -0.70 12.46 -13.82
N THR A 210 -1.06 11.17 -13.81
CA THR A 210 -2.30 10.67 -14.42
C THR A 210 -3.54 10.86 -13.54
N TRP A 211 -3.37 11.17 -12.26
CA TRP A 211 -4.48 11.29 -11.33
C TRP A 211 -5.34 12.51 -11.63
N TYR A 212 -6.64 12.38 -11.38
CA TYR A 212 -7.61 13.42 -11.69
C TYR A 212 -7.28 14.76 -11.01
N CYS A 213 -6.72 14.74 -9.79
CA CYS A 213 -6.33 15.95 -9.07
C CYS A 213 -5.19 16.74 -9.73
N PHE A 214 -4.48 16.15 -10.69
CA PHE A 214 -3.47 16.83 -11.52
C PHE A 214 -3.95 17.10 -12.95
N SER A 215 -5.19 16.74 -13.29
CA SER A 215 -5.77 17.03 -14.59
C SER A 215 -5.94 18.55 -14.79
N PRO A 216 -5.77 19.07 -16.03
CA PRO A 216 -6.06 20.47 -16.34
C PRO A 216 -7.47 20.90 -15.92
N GLU A 217 -8.44 19.99 -16.03
CA GLU A 217 -9.83 20.22 -15.65
C GLU A 217 -9.97 20.47 -14.15
N TYR A 218 -9.37 19.62 -13.32
CA TYR A 218 -9.39 19.77 -11.87
C TYR A 218 -8.63 21.01 -11.42
N LEU A 219 -7.44 21.25 -11.97
CA LEU A 219 -6.64 22.44 -11.63
C LEU A 219 -7.36 23.74 -12.00
N LYS A 220 -8.08 23.77 -13.13
CA LYS A 220 -8.94 24.90 -13.49
C LYS A 220 -10.08 25.08 -12.50
N LYS A 221 -10.78 24.00 -12.14
CA LYS A 221 -11.85 24.04 -11.12
C LYS A 221 -11.35 24.60 -9.79
N MET A 222 -10.20 24.11 -9.31
CA MET A 222 -9.56 24.60 -8.08
C MET A 222 -9.12 26.07 -8.18
N ALA A 223 -8.61 26.50 -9.34
CA ALA A 223 -8.25 27.91 -9.55
C ALA A 223 -9.48 28.83 -9.51
N ASP A 224 -10.57 28.41 -10.14
CA ASP A 224 -11.85 29.14 -10.14
C ASP A 224 -12.46 29.19 -8.73
N GLU A 225 -12.42 28.09 -7.98
CA GLU A 225 -12.89 28.02 -6.58
C GLU A 225 -12.00 28.84 -5.63
N ARG A 226 -10.67 28.78 -5.79
CA ARG A 226 -9.73 29.58 -4.98
C ARG A 226 -9.92 31.07 -5.22
N LEU A 227 -10.20 31.49 -6.46
CA LEU A 227 -10.55 32.88 -6.78
C LEU A 227 -11.88 33.31 -6.12
N ALA A 228 -12.82 32.36 -5.91
CA ALA A 228 -14.05 32.60 -5.17
C ALA A 228 -13.85 32.65 -3.64
N ILE A 229 -12.90 31.87 -3.09
CA ILE A 229 -12.58 31.83 -1.66
C ILE A 229 -11.76 33.05 -1.21
N THR A 230 -10.86 33.60 -2.03
CA THR A 230 -10.12 34.85 -1.70
C THR A 230 -11.04 36.07 -1.54
N SER A 231 -12.31 35.97 -1.95
CA SER A 231 -13.37 36.94 -1.65
C SER A 231 -13.89 36.86 -0.20
N ASN A 232 -13.64 35.78 0.54
CA ASN A 232 -14.06 35.57 1.93
C ASN A 232 -12.84 35.26 2.81
N LEU A 233 -12.41 36.26 3.58
CA LEU A 233 -11.35 36.17 4.59
C LEU A 233 -11.59 35.03 5.59
N MET A 234 -10.81 33.95 5.49
CA MET A 234 -10.60 32.95 6.56
C MET A 234 -9.10 32.60 6.62
N PRO A 235 -8.56 32.34 7.82
CA PRO A 235 -7.12 32.18 8.03
C PRO A 235 -6.65 30.78 7.59
N ASP A 236 -5.41 30.70 7.11
CA ASP A 236 -4.70 29.44 6.90
C ASP A 236 -4.71 28.63 8.22
N ARG A 237 -5.20 27.39 8.19
CA ARG A 237 -4.93 26.45 9.27
C ARG A 237 -3.44 26.11 9.19
N GLU A 238 -2.68 26.41 10.24
CA GLU A 238 -1.26 26.08 10.35
C GLU A 238 -1.09 24.56 10.17
N ASP A 239 -0.19 24.16 9.28
CA ASP A 239 0.18 22.76 9.08
C ASP A 239 0.84 22.26 10.38
N PRO A 240 0.33 21.22 11.05
CA PRO A 240 0.94 20.69 12.28
C PRO A 240 2.39 20.20 12.08
N PHE A 241 2.85 20.13 10.83
CA PHE A 241 4.18 19.76 10.41
C PHE A 241 5.00 20.90 9.79
N ASP A 242 4.59 22.16 9.91
CA ASP A 242 5.46 23.31 9.59
C ASP A 242 6.80 23.22 10.36
N ASP A 243 6.80 22.56 11.53
CA ASP A 243 7.99 22.27 12.32
C ASP A 243 8.92 21.19 11.72
N ILE A 244 8.47 20.36 10.77
CA ILE A 244 9.34 19.38 10.06
C ILE A 244 10.41 20.10 9.23
N MET A 245 10.06 21.27 8.69
CA MET A 245 10.98 22.10 7.90
C MET A 245 11.56 23.27 8.72
N ALA A 246 11.13 23.46 9.97
CA ALA A 246 11.52 24.60 10.80
C ALA A 246 12.96 24.53 11.31
N GLU A 247 13.55 23.34 11.46
CA GLU A 247 15.01 23.24 11.54
C GLU A 247 15.58 23.44 10.13
N LYS A 248 15.69 24.71 9.74
CA LYS A 248 16.40 25.14 8.53
C LYS A 248 17.78 24.49 8.52
N THR A 249 17.91 23.39 7.78
CA THR A 249 19.17 22.67 7.63
C THR A 249 20.21 23.67 7.12
N GLY A 250 21.15 24.01 7.99
CA GLY A 250 22.17 24.98 7.69
C GLY A 250 23.00 24.49 6.51
N ARG A 251 23.45 25.42 5.66
CA ARG A 251 24.28 25.12 4.48
C ARG A 251 25.49 24.22 4.79
N ASN A 252 25.98 24.22 6.03
CA ASN A 252 27.13 23.42 6.48
C ASN A 252 26.77 22.19 7.32
N ASP A 253 25.49 21.98 7.64
CA ASP A 253 25.04 20.87 8.49
C ASP A 253 25.09 19.54 7.74
N PRO A 254 25.12 18.40 8.43
CA PRO A 254 24.99 17.09 7.82
C PRO A 254 23.74 17.04 6.92
N CYS A 255 23.90 16.53 5.71
CA CYS A 255 22.82 16.50 4.74
C CYS A 255 21.72 15.51 5.19
N PRO A 256 20.44 15.93 5.24
CA PRO A 256 19.34 15.09 5.72
C PRO A 256 19.03 13.93 4.77
N CYS A 257 19.67 13.81 3.60
CA CYS A 257 19.59 12.62 2.75
C CYS A 257 20.41 11.42 3.26
N GLY A 258 21.17 11.58 4.34
CA GLY A 258 21.96 10.49 4.91
C GLY A 258 23.28 10.21 4.18
N SER A 259 23.72 11.09 3.28
CA SER A 259 24.98 10.93 2.53
C SER A 259 26.26 11.12 3.35
N GLY A 260 26.14 11.56 4.61
CA GLY A 260 27.28 11.93 5.47
C GLY A 260 28.02 13.21 5.05
N LYS A 261 27.61 13.86 3.95
CA LYS A 261 28.21 15.12 3.45
C LYS A 261 27.50 16.33 4.05
N LYS A 262 28.14 17.50 3.99
CA LYS A 262 27.48 18.79 4.30
C LYS A 262 26.38 19.08 3.27
N PHE A 263 25.26 19.69 3.68
CA PHE A 263 24.11 19.99 2.83
C PHE A 263 24.51 20.72 1.52
N LYS A 264 25.40 21.73 1.60
CA LYS A 264 25.94 22.45 0.42
C LYS A 264 26.72 21.62 -0.59
N LYS A 265 27.21 20.45 -0.20
CA LYS A 265 28.01 19.55 -1.04
C LYS A 265 27.20 18.33 -1.49
N CYS A 266 25.88 18.35 -1.28
CA CYS A 266 25.01 17.22 -1.55
C CYS A 266 23.72 17.66 -2.24
N CYS A 267 22.69 18.07 -1.50
CA CYS A 267 21.35 18.33 -2.04
C CYS A 267 21.09 19.80 -2.41
N LEU A 268 22.03 20.71 -2.14
CA LEU A 268 21.93 22.14 -2.53
C LEU A 268 22.77 22.45 -3.79
N GLN A 269 22.96 21.46 -4.67
CA GLN A 269 23.72 21.63 -5.92
C GLN A 269 22.82 22.14 -7.04
#